data_AF-K6IBU5-F1
#
_entry.id   AF-K6IBU5-F1
#
_cell.length_a   1.000
_cell.length_b   1.000
_cell.length_c   1.000
_cell.angle_alpha   90.00
_cell.angle_beta   90.00
_cell.angle_gamma   90.00
#
_symmetry.space_group_name_H-M   'P 1'
#
loop_
_entity.id
_entity.type
_entity.pdbx_description
1 polymer ?
#
loop_
_entity_poly.entity_id
_entity_poly.type
_entity_poly.pdbx_seq_one_letter_code
_entity_poly.pdbx_strand_id
1 'polypeptide(L)'
;MMGYAILLTLVLFSSPLFPQKSPFVMEDSDSDSFPSIRLFIRDKKQFPLERENFLIRESRGSESRAVLQQKVLRKEGSRSVHSVFLIQSGTSLEENHFNTNFLQKAIQSSGEEDRFSFIFFSDDLLVVEKDLDRKAAFSKARVPGSLSNRNTGTNLDLVFQKVNPILTRDSYLSLLVSDSDYKLPPGLRQGLSTSGLPIQIIGRRNLSNLELVRIYGGEFYEITSADFLSKFLTDLEYFHKYPAEIRYDSPFRNDFWKVEGDFIRGDWQSSQGGKFTYTYKPGIIKQFRFIFLSPGVFLPTVGFLLILTLIALLLLFRRERGADEPSEPLGEAEKRFHVRGEEREVYQRMYGDQFSPHTNSEGIYISRSLPVDESEFETAETYDLATLIQKEGKFPGKQVPIRKSETTLGNGELSDVMVSDPGVSKLHARIRKIKNRFVLYDLISDGGTYLNGKKILRPRVLYDFDEISLGKTVYVFRAR
;
A
#
# COMPACT_ATOMS: atom_id res chain seq x y z
N MET A 1 -9.15 -31.76 -22.06
CA MET A 1 -9.99 -30.56 -21.92
C MET A 1 -9.88 -30.07 -20.49
N MET A 2 -9.19 -28.95 -20.28
CA MET A 2 -9.04 -28.27 -18.99
C MET A 2 -10.37 -27.61 -18.63
N GLY A 3 -10.97 -28.00 -17.51
CA GLY A 3 -12.04 -27.25 -16.86
C GLY A 3 -11.43 -26.28 -15.86
N TYR A 4 -11.29 -25.01 -16.24
CA TYR A 4 -10.96 -23.93 -15.32
C TYR A 4 -12.14 -23.74 -14.36
N ALA A 5 -12.01 -24.24 -13.14
CA ALA A 5 -12.84 -23.81 -12.02
C ALA A 5 -12.29 -22.45 -11.55
N ILE A 6 -12.99 -21.39 -11.93
CA ILE A 6 -12.80 -20.04 -11.41
C ILE A 6 -13.22 -20.07 -9.94
N LEU A 7 -12.26 -20.34 -9.05
CA LEU A 7 -12.45 -20.20 -7.61
C LEU A 7 -12.43 -18.69 -7.32
N LEU A 8 -13.60 -18.13 -7.06
CA LEU A 8 -13.74 -16.76 -6.55
C LEU A 8 -12.72 -16.54 -5.44
N THR A 9 -11.81 -15.59 -5.65
CA THR A 9 -10.96 -14.99 -4.63
C THR A 9 -11.84 -14.26 -3.62
N LEU A 10 -12.36 -15.02 -2.65
CA LEU A 10 -12.86 -14.46 -1.40
C LEU A 10 -11.61 -14.04 -0.62
N VAL A 11 -11.30 -12.74 -0.68
CA VAL A 11 -10.46 -12.06 0.30
C VAL A 11 -11.19 -12.22 1.63
N LEU A 12 -10.87 -13.29 2.36
CA LEU A 12 -11.30 -13.48 3.73
C LEU A 12 -10.60 -12.41 4.56
N PHE A 13 -11.28 -11.28 4.72
CA PHE A 13 -11.02 -10.38 5.83
C PHE A 13 -11.04 -11.21 7.11
N SER A 14 -9.98 -11.08 7.89
CA SER A 14 -9.80 -11.70 9.21
C SER A 14 -10.80 -11.11 10.20
N SER A 15 -12.07 -11.49 10.07
CA SER A 15 -13.05 -11.32 11.13
C SER A 15 -12.93 -12.55 12.06
N PRO A 16 -12.68 -12.38 13.37
CA PRO A 16 -12.77 -13.51 14.28
C PRO A 16 -14.22 -14.04 14.27
N LEU A 17 -14.39 -15.29 13.84
CA LEU A 17 -15.69 -16.00 13.74
C LEU A 17 -16.37 -16.29 15.09
N PHE A 18 -15.83 -15.78 16.21
CA PHE A 18 -16.43 -15.96 17.53
C PHE A 18 -16.29 -14.67 18.36
N PRO A 19 -17.31 -14.28 19.13
CA PRO A 19 -17.17 -13.26 20.17
C PRO A 19 -16.18 -13.79 21.21
N GLN A 20 -14.91 -13.44 21.06
CA GLN A 20 -13.86 -13.87 21.96
C GLN A 20 -14.02 -13.11 23.27
N LYS A 21 -14.28 -13.84 24.36
CA LYS A 21 -13.97 -13.47 25.75
C LYS A 21 -12.44 -13.36 25.97
N SER A 22 -11.71 -12.86 24.98
CA SER A 22 -10.27 -12.61 25.03
C SER A 22 -10.07 -11.16 25.45
N PRO A 23 -9.15 -10.86 26.39
CA PRO A 23 -8.76 -9.50 26.69
C PRO A 23 -7.98 -8.83 25.55
N PHE A 24 -7.76 -9.53 24.44
CA PHE A 24 -7.02 -9.05 23.26
C PHE A 24 -7.87 -9.15 21.99
N VAL A 25 -7.88 -8.08 21.20
CA VAL A 25 -8.53 -7.98 19.89
C VAL A 25 -7.45 -7.79 18.82
N MET A 26 -7.38 -8.69 17.84
CA MET A 26 -6.52 -8.51 16.67
C MET A 26 -7.19 -7.52 15.72
N GLU A 27 -6.47 -6.45 15.37
CA GLU A 27 -6.97 -5.44 14.44
C GLU A 27 -6.52 -5.71 13.01
N ASP A 28 -5.27 -6.13 12.85
CA ASP A 28 -4.69 -6.39 11.53
C ASP A 28 -3.50 -7.36 11.63
N SER A 29 -3.20 -8.02 10.52
CA SER A 29 -2.01 -8.85 10.36
C SER A 29 -1.34 -8.52 9.03
N ASP A 30 -0.16 -7.92 9.08
CA ASP A 30 0.64 -7.68 7.88
C ASP A 30 1.50 -8.92 7.59
N SER A 31 1.06 -9.66 6.57
CA SER A 31 1.75 -10.84 6.04
C SER A 31 2.59 -10.55 4.79
N ASP A 32 2.51 -9.34 4.24
CA ASP A 32 3.28 -8.92 3.06
C ASP A 32 4.76 -8.73 3.39
N SER A 33 5.08 -8.49 4.66
CA SER A 33 6.44 -8.32 5.18
C SER A 33 7.25 -9.61 5.39
N PHE A 34 6.72 -10.79 4.99
CA PHE A 34 7.39 -12.10 5.15
C PHE A 34 8.90 -12.07 4.78
N PRO A 35 9.83 -12.61 5.59
CA PRO A 35 9.61 -13.53 6.71
C PRO A 35 9.30 -12.87 8.05
N SER A 36 9.39 -11.55 8.15
CA SER A 36 9.06 -10.81 9.37
C SER A 36 7.58 -10.47 9.38
N ILE A 37 6.85 -11.05 10.34
CA ILE A 37 5.40 -10.89 10.47
C ILE A 37 5.13 -9.83 11.51
N ARG A 38 4.15 -8.98 11.21
CA ARG A 38 3.68 -7.93 12.11
C ARG A 38 2.22 -8.19 12.44
N LEU A 39 1.94 -8.38 13.71
CA LEU A 39 0.58 -8.51 14.22
C LEU A 39 0.24 -7.25 15.01
N PHE A 40 -0.92 -6.66 14.73
CA PHE A 40 -1.41 -5.50 15.47
C PHE A 40 -2.50 -5.97 16.43
N ILE A 41 -2.18 -5.91 17.73
CA ILE A 41 -3.05 -6.39 18.80
C ILE A 41 -3.41 -5.20 19.69
N ARG A 42 -4.70 -5.09 20.00
CA ARG A 42 -5.20 -4.21 21.04
C ARG A 42 -5.50 -5.02 22.30
N ASP A 43 -4.80 -4.70 23.38
CA ASP A 43 -5.07 -5.16 24.75
C ASP A 43 -6.23 -4.40 25.38
N LYS A 44 -6.80 -4.95 26.46
CA LYS A 44 -7.64 -4.20 27.40
C LYS A 44 -6.77 -3.72 28.55
N LYS A 45 -7.05 -2.51 29.08
CA LYS A 45 -6.32 -1.79 30.15
C LYS A 45 -5.88 -2.63 31.37
N GLN A 46 -6.55 -3.76 31.63
CA GLN A 46 -6.25 -4.67 32.75
C GLN A 46 -5.02 -5.58 32.51
N PHE A 47 -4.57 -5.75 31.25
CA PHE A 47 -3.52 -6.70 30.86
C PHE A 47 -2.52 -6.07 29.87
N PRO A 48 -1.49 -5.34 30.34
CA PRO A 48 -0.53 -4.72 29.45
C PRO A 48 0.30 -5.77 28.70
N LEU A 49 0.20 -5.77 27.36
CA LEU A 49 0.89 -6.71 26.46
C LEU A 49 2.41 -6.77 26.69
N GLU A 50 3.03 -5.66 27.12
CA GLU A 50 4.47 -5.56 27.33
C GLU A 50 5.01 -6.43 28.49
N ARG A 51 4.12 -6.85 29.41
CA ARG A 51 4.49 -7.63 30.61
C ARG A 51 4.03 -9.08 30.53
N GLU A 52 3.43 -9.49 29.43
CA GLU A 52 2.91 -10.84 29.25
C GLU A 52 3.84 -11.71 28.41
N ASN A 53 3.95 -12.98 28.82
CA ASN A 53 4.65 -14.00 28.05
C ASN A 53 3.64 -14.66 27.10
N PHE A 54 3.80 -14.43 25.81
CA PHE A 54 2.98 -15.06 24.78
C PHE A 54 3.68 -16.24 24.15
N LEU A 55 2.92 -17.31 23.89
CA LEU A 55 3.38 -18.41 23.07
C LEU A 55 2.72 -18.30 21.70
N ILE A 56 3.53 -18.08 20.67
CA ILE A 56 3.08 -18.14 19.28
C ILE A 56 3.57 -19.45 18.68
N ARG A 57 2.64 -20.23 18.13
CA ARG A 57 2.94 -21.43 17.35
C ARG A 57 2.44 -21.24 15.94
N GLU A 58 3.30 -21.40 14.96
CA GLU A 58 2.88 -21.49 13.56
C GLU A 58 2.73 -22.96 13.19
N SER A 59 1.65 -23.27 12.48
CA SER A 59 1.38 -24.59 11.94
C SER A 59 1.15 -24.52 10.44
N ARG A 60 1.67 -25.50 9.72
CA ARG A 60 1.47 -25.67 8.29
C ARG A 60 1.38 -27.16 7.98
N GLY A 61 0.26 -27.59 7.42
CA GLY A 61 -0.03 -29.02 7.26
C GLY A 61 0.01 -29.74 8.62
N SER A 62 0.88 -30.72 8.75
CA SER A 62 1.12 -31.48 9.99
C SER A 62 2.24 -30.93 10.87
N GLU A 63 3.06 -29.98 10.39
CA GLU A 63 4.15 -29.41 11.17
C GLU A 63 3.69 -28.20 11.99
N SER A 64 4.08 -28.15 13.27
CA SER A 64 3.89 -26.99 14.14
C SER A 64 5.22 -26.59 14.78
N ARG A 65 5.57 -25.30 14.71
CA ARG A 65 6.84 -24.74 15.19
C ARG A 65 6.56 -23.53 16.08
N ALA A 66 7.21 -23.46 17.23
CA ALA A 66 7.10 -22.32 18.13
C ALA A 66 7.98 -21.15 17.66
N VAL A 67 7.48 -19.94 17.82
CA VAL A 67 8.22 -18.70 17.56
C VAL A 67 9.10 -18.40 18.77
N LEU A 68 10.41 -18.24 18.55
CA LEU A 68 11.40 -18.11 19.63
C LEU A 68 11.73 -16.66 20.01
N GLN A 69 11.66 -15.73 19.06
CA GLN A 69 12.02 -14.32 19.27
C GLN A 69 10.90 -13.41 18.76
N GLN A 70 10.02 -13.01 19.67
CA GLN A 70 9.00 -12.00 19.41
C GLN A 70 9.39 -10.69 20.12
N LYS A 71 9.15 -9.57 19.46
CA LYS A 71 9.29 -8.23 20.03
C LYS A 71 7.93 -7.58 20.05
N VAL A 72 7.50 -7.11 21.23
CA VAL A 72 6.31 -6.28 21.37
C VAL A 72 6.78 -4.83 21.36
N LEU A 73 6.34 -4.08 20.37
CA LEU A 73 6.62 -2.66 20.23
C LEU A 73 5.29 -1.91 20.27
N ARG A 74 5.22 -0.82 21.04
CA ARG A 74 4.11 0.12 20.96
C ARG A 74 4.69 1.45 20.50
N LYS A 75 4.14 1.98 19.40
CA LYS A 75 4.51 3.31 18.94
C LYS A 75 4.08 4.34 20.00
N GLU A 76 5.01 5.20 20.41
CA GLU A 76 4.70 6.29 21.33
C GLU A 76 3.79 7.33 20.65
N GLY A 77 2.87 7.91 21.43
CA GLY A 77 1.89 8.89 20.95
C GLY A 77 0.48 8.31 20.74
N SER A 78 -0.41 9.18 20.28
CA SER A 78 -1.80 8.87 19.95
C SER A 78 -2.03 8.90 18.43
N ARG A 79 -3.04 8.18 17.98
CA ARG A 79 -3.56 8.21 16.62
C ARG A 79 -4.86 9.01 16.59
N SER A 80 -5.17 9.62 15.45
CA SER A 80 -6.48 10.22 15.21
C SER A 80 -7.54 9.13 15.15
N VAL A 81 -8.66 9.35 15.82
CA VAL A 81 -9.79 8.42 15.84
C VAL A 81 -11.01 9.08 15.24
N HIS A 82 -11.79 8.30 14.49
CA HIS A 82 -13.10 8.72 14.02
C HIS A 82 -14.17 8.29 15.04
N SER A 83 -14.61 9.21 15.89
CA SER A 83 -15.62 8.90 16.92
C SER A 83 -17.03 9.08 16.38
N VAL A 84 -17.82 8.00 16.38
CA VAL A 84 -19.19 7.98 15.87
C VAL A 84 -20.15 7.79 17.03
N PHE A 85 -20.98 8.80 17.31
CA PHE A 85 -21.98 8.76 18.37
C PHE A 85 -23.39 8.65 17.80
N LEU A 86 -24.09 7.59 18.18
CA LEU A 86 -25.51 7.40 17.94
C LEU A 86 -26.23 7.77 19.23
N ILE A 87 -27.07 8.81 19.21
CA ILE A 87 -27.68 9.36 20.42
C ILE A 87 -29.18 9.40 20.24
N GLN A 88 -29.89 8.69 21.12
CA GLN A 88 -31.32 8.80 21.23
C GLN A 88 -31.68 10.18 21.80
N SER A 89 -32.52 10.91 21.09
CA SER A 89 -33.02 12.23 21.52
C SER A 89 -34.14 12.03 22.52
N GLY A 90 -34.02 12.59 23.72
CA GLY A 90 -34.99 12.43 24.80
C GLY A 90 -36.23 13.30 24.62
N THR A 91 -37.31 12.94 25.31
CA THR A 91 -38.53 13.76 25.37
C THR A 91 -38.48 14.80 26.49
N SER A 92 -37.55 14.67 27.43
CA SER A 92 -37.32 15.61 28.54
C SER A 92 -36.13 16.53 28.26
N LEU A 93 -36.25 17.80 28.68
CA LEU A 93 -35.17 18.77 28.59
C LEU A 93 -33.94 18.35 29.44
N GLU A 94 -34.17 17.76 30.61
CA GLU A 94 -33.08 17.28 31.47
C GLU A 94 -32.24 16.20 30.80
N GLU A 95 -32.91 15.27 30.12
CA GLU A 95 -32.27 14.16 29.40
C GLU A 95 -31.43 14.68 28.22
N ASN A 96 -31.99 15.61 27.43
CA ASN A 96 -31.27 16.21 26.32
C ASN A 96 -30.09 17.07 26.78
N HIS A 97 -30.23 17.80 27.90
CA HIS A 97 -29.12 18.51 28.52
C HIS A 97 -28.02 17.54 28.99
N PHE A 98 -28.40 16.42 29.60
CA PHE A 98 -27.45 15.38 29.99
C PHE A 98 -26.70 14.81 28.78
N ASN A 99 -27.41 14.39 27.74
CA ASN A 99 -26.82 13.83 26.52
C ASN A 99 -25.92 14.84 25.79
N THR A 100 -26.33 16.11 25.77
CA THR A 100 -25.54 17.23 25.22
C THR A 100 -24.25 17.42 26.02
N ASN A 101 -24.33 17.48 27.34
CA ASN A 101 -23.16 17.64 28.21
C ASN A 101 -22.20 16.45 28.10
N PHE A 102 -22.73 15.23 28.01
CA PHE A 102 -21.93 14.03 27.78
C PHE A 102 -21.13 14.15 26.47
N LEU A 103 -21.81 14.48 25.37
CA LEU A 103 -21.19 14.60 24.05
C LEU A 103 -20.11 15.69 24.04
N GLN A 104 -20.40 16.86 24.62
CA GLN A 104 -19.44 17.96 24.71
C GLN A 104 -18.19 17.58 25.51
N LYS A 105 -18.35 16.88 26.64
CA LYS A 105 -17.21 16.40 27.44
C LYS A 105 -16.37 15.37 26.68
N ALA A 106 -17.00 14.45 25.96
CA ALA A 106 -16.29 13.47 25.13
C ALA A 106 -15.48 14.14 24.01
N ILE A 107 -16.02 15.17 23.36
CA ILE A 107 -15.31 15.94 22.33
C ILE A 107 -14.15 16.74 22.94
N GLN A 108 -14.35 17.34 24.12
CA GLN A 108 -13.32 18.12 24.81
C GLN A 108 -12.13 17.28 25.27
N SER A 109 -12.36 16.03 25.68
CA SER A 109 -11.29 15.11 26.09
C SER A 109 -10.55 14.47 24.91
N SER A 110 -11.02 14.69 23.68
CA SER A 110 -10.44 14.10 22.47
C SER A 110 -9.33 14.99 21.89
N GLY A 111 -8.47 14.38 21.08
CA GLY A 111 -7.36 15.03 20.37
C GLY A 111 -7.82 16.06 19.33
N GLU A 112 -6.88 16.90 18.89
CA GLU A 112 -7.19 17.97 17.92
C GLU A 112 -7.50 17.45 16.51
N GLU A 113 -6.85 16.36 16.13
CA GLU A 113 -6.94 15.70 14.82
C GLU A 113 -8.08 14.67 14.75
N ASP A 114 -8.90 14.54 15.81
CA ASP A 114 -10.01 13.59 15.82
C ASP A 114 -11.20 14.10 15.01
N ARG A 115 -11.86 13.15 14.36
CA ARG A 115 -13.03 13.40 13.53
C ARG A 115 -14.26 12.85 14.23
N PHE A 116 -15.38 13.57 14.12
CA PHE A 116 -16.61 13.22 14.82
C PHE A 116 -17.77 13.04 13.85
N SER A 117 -18.67 12.12 14.15
CA SER A 117 -19.94 11.99 13.45
C SER A 117 -21.04 11.68 14.45
N PHE A 118 -22.17 12.34 14.30
CA PHE A 118 -23.30 12.24 15.21
C PHE A 118 -24.54 11.82 14.45
N ILE A 119 -25.29 10.88 15.00
CA ILE A 119 -26.64 10.56 14.54
C ILE A 119 -27.56 10.75 15.73
N PHE A 120 -28.35 11.83 15.69
CA PHE A 120 -29.42 12.05 16.64
C PHE A 120 -30.69 11.40 16.08
N PHE A 121 -31.32 10.54 16.87
CA PHE A 121 -32.50 9.81 16.42
C PHE A 121 -33.60 9.77 17.48
N SER A 122 -34.84 9.79 17.02
CA SER A 122 -36.06 9.51 17.77
C SER A 122 -37.13 8.98 16.81
N ASP A 123 -38.38 8.87 17.24
CA ASP A 123 -39.48 8.45 16.34
C ASP A 123 -39.78 9.50 15.25
N ASP A 124 -39.55 10.78 15.55
CA ASP A 124 -39.89 11.94 14.71
C ASP A 124 -38.66 12.64 14.12
N LEU A 125 -37.45 12.23 14.52
CA LEU A 125 -36.22 12.90 14.15
C LEU A 125 -35.13 11.92 13.71
N LEU A 126 -34.42 12.31 12.65
CA LEU A 126 -33.14 11.72 12.28
C LEU A 126 -32.21 12.79 11.72
N VAL A 127 -31.25 13.23 12.53
CA VAL A 127 -30.23 14.21 12.13
C VAL A 127 -28.89 13.49 12.04
N VAL A 128 -28.26 13.56 10.86
CA VAL A 128 -26.96 12.93 10.59
C VAL A 128 -25.94 14.02 10.29
N GLU A 129 -24.94 14.11 11.15
CA GLU A 129 -23.80 15.00 11.03
C GLU A 129 -22.55 14.15 10.83
N LYS A 130 -21.78 14.44 9.77
CA LYS A 130 -20.67 13.60 9.32
C LYS A 130 -19.38 14.37 9.31
N ASP A 131 -18.31 13.66 9.63
CA ASP A 131 -16.93 14.07 9.40
C ASP A 131 -16.64 15.52 9.85
N LEU A 132 -16.88 15.78 11.14
CA LEU A 132 -16.72 17.09 11.77
C LEU A 132 -15.37 17.18 12.48
N ASP A 133 -14.68 18.32 12.31
CA ASP A 133 -13.54 18.69 13.15
C ASP A 133 -13.98 19.00 14.58
N ARG A 134 -13.07 18.87 15.56
CA ARG A 134 -13.35 19.15 16.98
C ARG A 134 -14.11 20.45 17.25
N LYS A 135 -13.76 21.56 16.57
CA LYS A 135 -14.44 22.87 16.72
C LYS A 135 -15.87 22.83 16.18
N ALA A 136 -16.06 22.28 14.98
CA ALA A 136 -17.38 22.14 14.37
C ALA A 136 -18.26 21.18 15.17
N ALA A 137 -17.68 20.05 15.58
CA ALA A 137 -18.27 19.05 16.45
C ALA A 137 -18.79 19.66 17.75
N PHE A 138 -17.97 20.46 18.45
CA PHE A 138 -18.39 21.11 19.70
C PHE A 138 -19.58 22.06 19.51
N SER A 139 -19.61 22.81 18.40
CA SER A 139 -20.73 23.72 18.11
C SER A 139 -22.04 22.99 17.80
N LYS A 140 -21.94 21.85 17.11
CA LYS A 140 -23.06 21.01 16.66
C LYS A 140 -23.47 19.93 17.68
N ALA A 141 -22.68 19.72 18.73
CA ALA A 141 -22.97 18.81 19.83
C ALA A 141 -24.08 19.38 20.73
N ARG A 142 -25.28 19.50 20.17
CA ARG A 142 -26.51 19.90 20.87
C ARG A 142 -27.58 18.90 20.50
N VAL A 143 -28.00 18.10 21.47
CA VAL A 143 -28.99 17.05 21.25
C VAL A 143 -30.37 17.72 21.12
N PRO A 144 -31.04 17.56 19.97
CA PRO A 144 -32.37 18.11 19.75
C PRO A 144 -33.41 17.40 20.63
N GLY A 145 -34.49 18.10 20.95
CA GLY A 145 -35.62 17.49 21.65
C GLY A 145 -36.48 16.64 20.72
N SER A 146 -37.02 15.55 21.25
CA SER A 146 -37.94 14.64 20.56
C SER A 146 -39.37 14.77 21.11
N LEU A 147 -40.37 14.55 20.25
CA LEU A 147 -41.78 14.45 20.67
C LEU A 147 -42.14 13.04 21.17
N SER A 148 -41.45 11.99 20.70
CA SER A 148 -41.76 10.60 21.07
C SER A 148 -40.58 9.63 20.90
N ASN A 149 -40.52 8.66 21.82
CA ASN A 149 -39.54 7.55 21.83
C ASN A 149 -40.25 6.24 22.18
N ARG A 150 -41.11 5.75 21.30
CA ARG A 150 -41.86 4.50 21.47
C ARG A 150 -41.33 3.39 20.57
N ASN A 151 -40.62 3.71 19.50
CA ASN A 151 -40.22 2.76 18.46
C ASN A 151 -38.70 2.60 18.32
N THR A 152 -37.97 2.65 19.45
CA THR A 152 -36.50 2.59 19.49
C THR A 152 -35.90 1.41 18.73
N GLY A 153 -36.54 0.22 18.79
CA GLY A 153 -36.08 -0.94 18.02
C GLY A 153 -36.06 -0.70 16.50
N THR A 154 -37.11 -0.08 15.94
CA THR A 154 -37.20 0.24 14.51
C THR A 154 -36.26 1.37 14.14
N ASN A 155 -36.16 2.40 15.00
CA ASN A 155 -35.26 3.52 14.76
C ASN A 155 -33.79 3.06 14.71
N LEU A 156 -33.40 2.13 15.59
CA LEU A 156 -32.06 1.56 15.59
C LEU A 156 -31.74 0.89 14.26
N ASP A 157 -32.65 0.08 13.69
CA ASP A 157 -32.40 -0.57 12.39
C ASP A 157 -32.06 0.46 11.30
N LEU A 158 -32.82 1.56 11.25
CA LEU A 158 -32.60 2.65 10.30
C LEU A 158 -31.29 3.42 10.58
N VAL A 159 -30.97 3.67 11.85
CA VAL A 159 -29.72 4.32 12.27
C VAL A 159 -28.52 3.49 11.85
N PHE A 160 -28.55 2.17 12.07
CA PHE A 160 -27.46 1.27 11.67
C PHE A 160 -27.29 1.19 10.15
N GLN A 161 -28.38 1.25 9.38
CA GLN A 161 -28.27 1.37 7.91
C GLN A 161 -27.56 2.67 7.49
N LYS A 162 -27.80 3.78 8.21
CA LYS A 162 -27.17 5.08 7.91
C LYS A 162 -25.75 5.21 8.45
N VAL A 163 -25.39 4.48 9.51
CA VAL A 163 -24.04 4.52 10.10
C VAL A 163 -23.04 3.71 9.29
N ASN A 164 -23.46 2.58 8.69
CA ASN A 164 -22.60 1.72 7.88
C ASN A 164 -21.69 2.45 6.87
N PRO A 165 -22.18 3.38 6.02
CA PRO A 165 -21.30 4.11 5.09
C PRO A 165 -20.38 5.15 5.75
N ILE A 166 -20.59 5.48 7.03
CA ILE A 166 -19.78 6.43 7.80
C ILE A 166 -18.65 5.70 8.52
N LEU A 167 -18.86 4.43 8.88
CA LEU A 167 -17.90 3.65 9.64
C LEU A 167 -16.63 3.36 8.83
N THR A 168 -15.50 3.66 9.46
CA THR A 168 -14.14 3.31 9.03
C THR A 168 -13.56 2.24 9.97
N ARG A 169 -12.51 1.52 9.57
CA ARG A 169 -11.88 0.50 10.44
C ARG A 169 -11.38 1.04 11.78
N ASP A 170 -11.06 2.33 11.81
CA ASP A 170 -10.57 3.05 12.98
C ASP A 170 -11.68 3.75 13.78
N SER A 171 -12.95 3.50 13.43
CA SER A 171 -14.07 4.17 14.07
C SER A 171 -14.33 3.66 15.50
N TYR A 172 -14.53 4.60 16.41
CA TYR A 172 -15.01 4.33 17.76
C TYR A 172 -16.52 4.55 17.80
N LEU A 173 -17.29 3.45 17.77
CA LEU A 173 -18.75 3.50 17.71
C LEU A 173 -19.36 3.46 19.11
N SER A 174 -20.10 4.51 19.45
CA SER A 174 -20.83 4.65 20.71
C SER A 174 -22.32 4.83 20.44
N LEU A 175 -23.16 4.15 21.22
CA LEU A 175 -24.61 4.22 21.15
C LEU A 175 -25.18 4.55 22.52
N LEU A 176 -25.80 5.73 22.64
CA LEU A 176 -26.49 6.20 23.82
C LEU A 176 -27.99 5.97 23.66
N VAL A 177 -28.55 5.11 24.52
CA VAL A 177 -29.98 4.77 24.56
C VAL A 177 -30.51 5.00 25.96
N SER A 178 -31.50 5.88 26.07
CA SER A 178 -32.12 6.23 27.35
C SER A 178 -33.32 5.34 27.69
N ASP A 179 -33.93 4.73 26.68
CA ASP A 179 -35.10 3.87 26.85
C ASP A 179 -34.81 2.73 27.82
N SER A 180 -35.75 2.53 28.74
CA SER A 180 -35.60 1.51 29.79
C SER A 180 -35.85 0.10 29.24
N ASP A 181 -36.67 -0.05 28.20
CA ASP A 181 -36.91 -1.33 27.53
C ASP A 181 -37.31 -1.12 26.06
N TYR A 182 -36.84 -2.00 25.18
CA TYR A 182 -37.18 -2.02 23.76
C TYR A 182 -36.84 -3.39 23.18
N LYS A 183 -37.45 -3.76 22.04
CA LYS A 183 -37.13 -5.03 21.37
C LYS A 183 -36.12 -4.83 20.26
N LEU A 184 -35.06 -5.63 20.26
CA LEU A 184 -34.09 -5.64 19.17
C LEU A 184 -34.69 -6.24 17.89
N PRO A 185 -34.60 -5.52 16.75
CA PRO A 185 -35.04 -6.03 15.46
C PRO A 185 -34.19 -7.24 15.03
N PRO A 186 -34.75 -8.16 14.22
CA PRO A 186 -34.05 -9.37 13.81
C PRO A 186 -32.78 -9.11 13.00
N GLY A 187 -32.72 -8.01 12.24
CA GLY A 187 -31.53 -7.61 11.48
C GLY A 187 -30.33 -7.33 12.37
N LEU A 188 -30.52 -6.59 13.46
CA LEU A 188 -29.44 -6.27 14.40
C LEU A 188 -28.93 -7.49 15.18
N ARG A 189 -29.75 -8.54 15.33
CA ARG A 189 -29.35 -9.80 15.98
C ARG A 189 -28.36 -10.62 15.17
N GLN A 190 -28.23 -10.34 13.87
CA GLN A 190 -27.30 -11.03 12.99
C GLN A 190 -25.86 -10.55 13.15
N GLY A 191 -25.62 -9.40 13.81
CA GLY A 191 -24.27 -8.89 14.08
C GLY A 191 -23.54 -8.32 12.86
N LEU A 192 -24.23 -8.12 11.73
CA LEU A 192 -23.61 -7.68 10.47
C LEU A 192 -23.57 -6.15 10.30
N SER A 193 -24.16 -5.41 11.24
CA SER A 193 -24.51 -4.00 11.06
C SER A 193 -23.42 -2.99 11.43
N THR A 194 -22.22 -3.45 11.78
CA THR A 194 -21.09 -2.56 12.15
C THR A 194 -19.80 -2.91 11.46
N SER A 195 -19.85 -3.75 10.42
CA SER A 195 -18.66 -4.23 9.72
C SER A 195 -17.60 -4.86 10.65
N GLY A 196 -18.05 -5.45 11.77
CA GLY A 196 -17.18 -6.09 12.77
C GLY A 196 -16.62 -5.15 13.84
N LEU A 197 -17.03 -3.88 13.87
CA LEU A 197 -16.61 -2.94 14.92
C LEU A 197 -17.39 -3.17 16.24
N PRO A 198 -16.71 -3.08 17.39
CA PRO A 198 -17.38 -3.15 18.69
C PRO A 198 -18.22 -1.90 18.95
N ILE A 199 -19.37 -2.08 19.61
CA ILE A 199 -20.29 -0.99 19.96
C ILE A 199 -20.24 -0.73 21.46
N GLN A 200 -19.93 0.49 21.84
CA GLN A 200 -19.99 0.95 23.22
C GLN A 200 -21.41 1.40 23.55
N ILE A 201 -22.08 0.70 24.46
CA ILE A 201 -23.47 1.00 24.82
C ILE A 201 -23.50 1.82 26.10
N ILE A 202 -24.11 3.00 26.03
CA ILE A 202 -24.30 3.91 27.16
C ILE A 202 -25.80 3.99 27.42
N GLY A 203 -26.24 3.58 28.60
CA GLY A 203 -27.68 3.50 28.86
C GLY A 203 -28.04 3.01 30.24
N ARG A 204 -29.33 2.76 30.43
CA ARG A 204 -29.82 1.99 31.58
C ARG A 204 -29.63 0.50 31.32
N ARG A 205 -29.43 -0.27 32.39
CA ARG A 205 -29.26 -1.72 32.27
C ARG A 205 -30.57 -2.38 31.86
N ASN A 206 -30.61 -2.95 30.66
CA ASN A 206 -31.75 -3.73 30.15
C ASN A 206 -31.28 -4.92 29.29
N LEU A 207 -32.19 -5.85 28.99
CA LEU A 207 -31.88 -7.08 28.24
C LEU A 207 -31.33 -6.77 26.84
N SER A 208 -31.93 -5.82 26.13
CA SER A 208 -31.56 -5.46 24.76
C SER A 208 -30.18 -4.81 24.65
N ASN A 209 -29.83 -3.91 25.57
CA ASN A 209 -28.50 -3.30 25.64
C ASN A 209 -27.42 -4.35 25.91
N LEU A 210 -27.70 -5.30 26.81
CA LEU A 210 -26.77 -6.41 27.08
C LEU A 210 -26.66 -7.39 25.89
N GLU A 211 -27.75 -7.62 25.17
CA GLU A 211 -27.76 -8.44 23.95
C GLU A 211 -26.94 -7.77 22.83
N LEU A 212 -27.06 -6.45 22.63
CA LEU A 212 -26.20 -5.70 21.69
C LEU A 212 -24.72 -5.85 22.03
N VAL A 213 -24.35 -5.65 23.29
CA VAL A 213 -22.96 -5.81 23.73
C VAL A 213 -22.47 -7.25 23.48
N ARG A 214 -23.33 -8.25 23.70
CA ARG A 214 -22.99 -9.66 23.45
C ARG A 214 -22.80 -9.97 21.96
N ILE A 215 -23.62 -9.38 21.09
CA ILE A 215 -23.57 -9.60 19.64
C ILE A 215 -22.34 -8.92 19.04
N TYR A 216 -22.10 -7.65 19.40
CA TYR A 216 -21.09 -6.81 18.75
C TYR A 216 -19.76 -6.73 19.52
N GLY A 217 -19.68 -7.17 20.78
CA GLY A 217 -18.43 -7.34 21.52
C GLY A 217 -17.83 -6.08 22.17
N GLY A 218 -18.63 -5.03 22.39
CA GLY A 218 -18.17 -3.81 23.07
C GLY A 218 -18.35 -3.83 24.60
N GLU A 219 -18.39 -2.65 25.23
CA GLU A 219 -18.59 -2.47 26.66
C GLU A 219 -19.92 -1.78 26.96
N PHE A 220 -20.44 -2.02 28.16
CA PHE A 220 -21.64 -1.37 28.68
C PHE A 220 -21.27 -0.34 29.75
N TYR A 221 -21.83 0.87 29.62
CA TYR A 221 -21.69 1.98 30.57
C TYR A 221 -23.06 2.35 31.12
N GLU A 222 -23.23 2.14 32.42
CA GLU A 222 -24.50 2.42 33.09
C GLU A 222 -24.60 3.90 33.49
N ILE A 223 -25.59 4.62 32.94
CA ILE A 223 -25.77 6.07 33.15
C ILE A 223 -26.03 6.42 34.63
N THR A 224 -26.56 5.49 35.42
CA THR A 224 -26.82 5.68 36.85
C THR A 224 -25.57 5.64 37.72
N SER A 225 -24.45 5.11 37.20
CA SER A 225 -23.19 5.01 37.93
C SER A 225 -22.48 6.35 37.95
N ALA A 226 -21.99 6.80 39.12
CA ALA A 226 -21.24 8.06 39.22
C ALA A 226 -19.94 8.06 38.38
N ASP A 227 -19.34 6.89 38.17
CA ASP A 227 -18.04 6.72 37.50
C ASP A 227 -18.17 6.39 36.00
N PHE A 228 -19.38 6.37 35.44
CA PHE A 228 -19.58 5.93 34.06
C PHE A 228 -18.77 6.79 33.06
N LEU A 229 -18.78 8.11 33.27
CA LEU A 229 -18.13 9.05 32.38
C LEU A 229 -16.61 8.91 32.43
N SER A 230 -16.03 8.80 33.63
CA SER A 230 -14.58 8.64 33.79
C SER A 230 -14.11 7.33 33.17
N LYS A 231 -14.88 6.24 33.33
CA LYS A 231 -14.62 4.95 32.68
C LYS A 231 -14.69 5.07 31.16
N PHE A 232 -15.74 5.69 30.62
CA PHE A 232 -15.91 5.90 29.18
C PHE A 232 -14.75 6.71 28.57
N LEU A 233 -14.42 7.87 29.16
CA LEU A 233 -13.35 8.73 28.65
C LEU A 233 -11.99 8.05 28.73
N THR A 234 -11.76 7.25 29.77
CA THR A 234 -10.54 6.43 29.89
C THR A 234 -10.44 5.40 28.76
N ASP A 235 -11.53 4.70 28.45
CA ASP A 235 -11.54 3.68 27.40
C ASP A 235 -11.40 4.33 26.02
N LEU A 236 -12.00 5.50 25.83
CA LEU A 236 -11.80 6.34 24.64
C LEU A 236 -10.34 6.78 24.51
N GLU A 237 -9.72 7.36 25.54
CA GLU A 237 -8.31 7.76 25.54
C GLU A 237 -7.39 6.56 25.23
N TYR A 238 -7.71 5.40 25.80
CA TYR A 238 -6.97 4.18 25.52
C TYR A 238 -7.09 3.74 24.06
N PHE A 239 -8.24 3.92 23.42
CA PHE A 239 -8.45 3.64 22.00
C PHE A 239 -7.64 4.54 21.06
N HIS A 240 -7.27 5.75 21.52
CA HIS A 240 -6.35 6.64 20.81
C HIS A 240 -4.90 6.15 20.85
N LYS A 241 -4.53 5.23 21.73
CA LYS A 241 -3.19 4.65 21.72
C LYS A 241 -3.03 3.73 20.52
N TYR A 242 -1.83 3.72 19.93
CA TYR A 242 -1.52 2.78 18.86
C TYR A 242 -1.65 1.33 19.37
N PRO A 243 -2.18 0.41 18.55
CA PRO A 243 -2.16 -1.01 18.86
C PRO A 243 -0.71 -1.47 19.07
N ALA A 244 -0.52 -2.47 19.92
CA ALA A 244 0.79 -3.07 20.09
C ALA A 244 1.14 -3.87 18.83
N GLU A 245 2.33 -3.62 18.30
CA GLU A 245 2.92 -4.33 17.18
C GLU A 245 3.75 -5.49 17.73
N ILE A 246 3.30 -6.73 17.50
CA ILE A 246 4.11 -7.92 17.74
C ILE A 246 4.85 -8.25 16.46
N ARG A 247 6.18 -8.16 16.52
CA ARG A 247 7.08 -8.50 15.42
C ARG A 247 7.79 -9.80 15.72
N TYR A 248 7.72 -10.75 14.80
CA TYR A 248 8.51 -11.98 14.90
C TYR A 248 8.86 -12.50 13.50
N ASP A 249 9.93 -13.29 13.41
CA ASP A 249 10.29 -13.96 12.16
C ASP A 249 9.65 -15.34 12.10
N SER A 250 9.03 -15.67 10.96
CA SER A 250 8.40 -16.98 10.78
C SER A 250 9.43 -18.11 10.89
N PRO A 251 9.18 -19.16 11.70
CA PRO A 251 10.00 -20.37 11.74
C PRO A 251 10.02 -21.14 10.41
N PHE A 252 9.14 -20.84 9.47
CA PHE A 252 9.09 -21.45 8.14
C PHE A 252 9.87 -20.68 7.06
N ARG A 253 10.66 -19.65 7.43
CA ARG A 253 11.45 -18.81 6.50
C ARG A 253 12.26 -19.57 5.43
N ASN A 254 12.85 -20.71 5.80
CA ASN A 254 13.78 -21.48 4.96
C ASN A 254 13.22 -22.83 4.52
N ASP A 255 12.04 -23.23 4.99
CA ASP A 255 11.43 -24.52 4.69
C ASP A 255 10.07 -24.35 4.00
N PHE A 256 9.81 -23.16 3.46
CA PHE A 256 8.52 -22.83 2.86
C PHE A 256 8.16 -23.76 1.67
N TRP A 257 9.14 -24.40 1.05
CA TRP A 257 8.92 -25.36 -0.06
C TRP A 257 8.79 -26.82 0.38
N LYS A 258 9.03 -27.17 1.65
CA LYS A 258 9.08 -28.57 2.11
C LYS A 258 7.75 -29.11 2.64
N VAL A 259 6.83 -28.23 3.03
CA VAL A 259 5.61 -28.60 3.77
C VAL A 259 4.37 -28.29 2.94
N GLU A 260 3.50 -29.28 2.77
CA GLU A 260 2.21 -29.11 2.08
C GLU A 260 1.29 -28.16 2.84
N GLY A 261 0.64 -27.27 2.11
CA GLY A 261 -0.30 -26.28 2.65
C GLY A 261 -0.04 -24.88 2.09
N ASP A 262 -1.11 -24.25 1.61
CA ASP A 262 -1.08 -22.91 1.01
C ASP A 262 -1.04 -21.78 2.05
N PHE A 263 -1.38 -22.11 3.29
CA PHE A 263 -1.60 -21.17 4.37
C PHE A 263 -0.80 -21.55 5.61
N ILE A 264 -0.29 -20.54 6.32
CA ILE A 264 0.30 -20.71 7.63
C ILE A 264 -0.74 -20.29 8.65
N ARG A 265 -1.03 -21.18 9.60
CA ARG A 265 -1.93 -20.93 10.72
C ARG A 265 -1.10 -20.60 11.95
N GLY A 266 -1.21 -19.38 12.45
CA GLY A 266 -0.63 -18.98 13.72
C GLY A 266 -1.64 -19.14 14.85
N ASP A 267 -1.31 -19.97 15.83
CA ASP A 267 -2.05 -20.07 17.08
C ASP A 267 -1.31 -19.25 18.15
N TRP A 268 -2.04 -18.31 18.72
CA TRP A 268 -1.56 -17.43 19.77
C TRP A 268 -2.21 -17.81 21.10
N GLN A 269 -1.39 -17.93 22.14
CA GLN A 269 -1.85 -18.25 23.48
C GLN A 269 -1.21 -17.30 24.51
N SER A 270 -2.05 -16.54 25.21
CA SER A 270 -1.65 -15.79 26.41
C SER A 270 -1.71 -16.66 27.66
N SER A 271 -0.84 -16.37 28.63
CA SER A 271 -0.82 -16.99 29.96
C SER A 271 -1.99 -16.58 30.86
N GLN A 272 -2.58 -15.40 30.63
CA GLN A 272 -3.70 -14.84 31.44
C GLN A 272 -5.09 -15.17 30.85
N GLY A 273 -5.12 -15.82 29.69
CA GLY A 273 -6.36 -16.23 29.02
C GLY A 273 -6.60 -15.45 27.74
N GLY A 274 -6.83 -16.17 26.66
CA GLY A 274 -6.96 -15.63 25.31
C GLY A 274 -6.26 -16.57 24.33
N LYS A 275 -7.03 -17.20 23.46
CA LYS A 275 -6.52 -17.99 22.34
C LYS A 275 -7.08 -17.40 21.08
N PHE A 276 -6.21 -16.99 20.17
CA PHE A 276 -6.63 -16.51 18.88
C PHE A 276 -5.82 -17.20 17.79
N THR A 277 -6.48 -17.49 16.69
CA THR A 277 -5.89 -18.14 15.53
C THR A 277 -5.98 -17.17 14.35
N TYR A 278 -4.86 -16.86 13.73
CA TYR A 278 -4.82 -16.20 12.43
C TYR A 278 -4.32 -17.17 11.37
N THR A 279 -4.69 -16.90 10.14
CA THR A 279 -4.21 -17.62 8.96
C THR A 279 -3.74 -16.59 7.96
N TYR A 280 -2.53 -16.77 7.42
CA TYR A 280 -1.99 -15.86 6.41
C TYR A 280 -1.32 -16.64 5.27
N LYS A 281 -1.24 -16.00 4.11
CA LYS A 281 -0.59 -16.53 2.90
C LYS A 281 0.47 -15.53 2.45
N PRO A 282 1.75 -15.93 2.30
CA PRO A 282 2.78 -15.01 1.83
C PRO A 282 2.46 -14.44 0.44
N GLY A 283 2.83 -13.20 0.18
CA GLY A 283 2.57 -12.53 -1.10
C GLY A 283 3.08 -13.30 -2.33
N ILE A 284 2.39 -13.12 -3.46
CA ILE A 284 2.57 -13.86 -4.72
C ILE A 284 4.04 -13.84 -5.22
N ILE A 285 4.67 -12.65 -5.21
CA ILE A 285 6.07 -12.48 -5.65
C ILE A 285 7.05 -13.31 -4.81
N LYS A 286 6.78 -13.46 -3.52
CA LYS A 286 7.63 -14.23 -2.60
C LYS A 286 7.41 -15.72 -2.79
N GLN A 287 6.20 -16.17 -3.10
CA GLN A 287 5.92 -17.56 -3.50
C GLN A 287 6.72 -17.96 -4.73
N PHE A 288 6.79 -17.11 -5.76
CA PHE A 288 7.65 -17.36 -6.92
C PHE A 288 9.12 -17.51 -6.52
N ARG A 289 9.64 -16.63 -5.65
CA ARG A 289 11.01 -16.77 -5.15
C ARG A 289 11.24 -18.11 -4.45
N PHE A 290 10.28 -18.61 -3.66
CA PHE A 290 10.40 -19.93 -3.03
C PHE A 290 10.36 -21.09 -4.04
N ILE A 291 9.56 -20.98 -5.08
CA ILE A 291 9.52 -21.97 -6.17
C ILE A 291 10.87 -22.01 -6.90
N PHE A 292 11.43 -20.86 -7.25
CA PHE A 292 12.73 -20.78 -7.93
C PHE A 292 13.93 -21.19 -7.06
N LEU A 293 13.88 -20.99 -5.73
CA LEU A 293 14.89 -21.49 -4.80
C LEU A 293 14.68 -22.94 -4.36
N SER A 294 13.54 -23.56 -4.71
CA SER A 294 13.30 -24.95 -4.34
C SER A 294 14.37 -25.84 -5.00
N PRO A 295 15.03 -26.74 -4.26
CA PRO A 295 16.07 -27.61 -4.83
C PRO A 295 15.57 -28.41 -6.04
N GLY A 296 14.28 -28.79 -6.03
CA GLY A 296 13.64 -29.54 -7.12
C GLY A 296 13.44 -28.76 -8.41
N VAL A 297 13.48 -27.42 -8.40
CA VAL A 297 13.37 -26.58 -9.61
C VAL A 297 14.71 -25.95 -9.96
N PHE A 298 15.46 -25.48 -8.95
CA PHE A 298 16.75 -24.82 -9.11
C PHE A 298 17.83 -25.75 -9.68
N LEU A 299 17.99 -26.97 -9.13
CA LEU A 299 19.03 -27.90 -9.60
C LEU A 299 18.80 -28.35 -11.05
N PRO A 300 17.58 -28.74 -11.49
CA PRO A 300 17.35 -29.08 -12.89
C PRO A 300 17.50 -27.89 -13.83
N THR A 301 17.09 -26.68 -13.45
CA THR A 301 17.22 -25.51 -14.33
C THR A 301 18.67 -25.09 -14.49
N VAL A 302 19.46 -25.05 -13.40
CA VAL A 302 20.90 -24.79 -13.46
C VAL A 302 21.63 -25.91 -14.22
N GLY A 303 21.27 -27.17 -13.98
CA GLY A 303 21.80 -28.31 -14.72
C GLY A 303 21.49 -28.24 -16.21
N PHE A 304 20.26 -27.90 -16.59
CA PHE A 304 19.86 -27.70 -17.97
C PHE A 304 20.60 -26.54 -18.62
N LEU A 305 20.75 -25.41 -17.93
CA LEU A 305 21.55 -24.28 -18.39
C LEU A 305 23.01 -24.66 -18.59
N LEU A 306 23.61 -25.42 -17.67
CA LEU A 306 24.97 -25.93 -17.79
C LEU A 306 25.12 -26.91 -18.97
N ILE A 307 24.12 -27.77 -19.21
CA ILE A 307 24.12 -28.65 -20.37
C ILE A 307 23.99 -27.85 -21.66
N LEU A 308 23.12 -26.83 -21.69
CA LEU A 308 22.90 -25.98 -22.86
C LEU A 308 24.14 -25.14 -23.17
N THR A 309 24.81 -24.59 -22.15
CA THR A 309 26.08 -23.89 -22.31
C THR A 309 27.20 -24.85 -22.75
N LEU A 310 27.23 -26.08 -22.22
CA LEU A 310 28.19 -27.10 -22.65
C LEU A 310 27.96 -27.54 -24.09
N ILE A 311 26.71 -27.70 -24.52
CA ILE A 311 26.33 -28.00 -25.91
C ILE A 311 26.70 -26.83 -26.83
N ALA A 312 26.42 -25.59 -26.42
CA ALA A 312 26.82 -24.41 -27.17
C ALA A 312 28.34 -24.31 -27.29
N LEU A 313 29.08 -24.61 -26.22
CA LEU A 313 30.54 -24.65 -26.21
C LEU A 313 31.08 -25.78 -27.12
N LEU A 314 30.47 -26.97 -27.08
CA LEU A 314 30.84 -28.09 -27.95
C LEU A 314 30.54 -27.81 -29.43
N LEU A 315 29.44 -27.13 -29.75
CA LEU A 315 29.14 -26.69 -31.11
C LEU A 315 30.14 -25.63 -31.60
N LEU A 316 30.59 -24.75 -30.71
CA LEU A 316 31.62 -23.75 -31.00
C LEU A 316 32.98 -24.41 -31.26
N PHE A 317 33.40 -25.35 -30.41
CA PHE A 317 34.63 -26.12 -30.60
C PHE A 317 34.58 -27.10 -31.79
N ARG A 318 33.40 -27.62 -32.15
CA ARG A 318 33.21 -28.46 -33.34
C ARG A 318 33.28 -27.62 -34.62
N ARG A 319 32.88 -26.34 -34.57
CA ARG A 319 33.03 -25.39 -35.68
C ARG A 319 34.51 -25.03 -35.92
N GLU A 320 35.33 -24.98 -34.87
CA GLU A 320 36.78 -24.76 -35.01
C GLU A 320 37.54 -25.98 -35.58
N ARG A 321 37.10 -27.22 -35.32
CA ARG A 321 37.72 -28.43 -35.90
C ARG A 321 37.29 -28.74 -37.33
N GLY A 322 36.31 -28.03 -37.88
CA GLY A 322 35.81 -28.22 -39.24
C GLY A 322 36.26 -27.14 -40.23
N ALA A 323 37.17 -26.25 -39.84
CA ALA A 323 37.63 -25.14 -40.67
C ALA A 323 39.07 -25.39 -41.17
N ASP A 324 39.21 -26.26 -42.17
CA ASP A 324 40.21 -26.03 -43.21
C ASP A 324 39.59 -25.03 -44.19
N GLU A 325 40.18 -23.84 -44.31
CA GLU A 325 39.81 -22.82 -45.30
C GLU A 325 39.97 -23.36 -46.73
N PRO A 326 39.05 -23.04 -47.67
CA PRO A 326 39.20 -21.76 -48.36
C PRO A 326 37.90 -21.02 -48.75
N SER A 327 38.03 -19.68 -48.78
CA SER A 327 37.24 -18.66 -49.50
C SER A 327 35.73 -18.54 -49.21
N GLU A 328 35.35 -17.39 -48.64
CA GLU A 328 33.98 -16.89 -48.52
C GLU A 328 33.26 -16.76 -49.88
N PRO A 329 31.93 -16.98 -49.90
CA PRO A 329 31.05 -16.19 -50.74
C PRO A 329 29.97 -15.47 -49.90
N LEU A 330 30.14 -14.15 -49.80
CA LEU A 330 29.19 -13.02 -49.87
C LEU A 330 27.66 -13.17 -49.64
N GLY A 331 27.11 -14.22 -49.04
CA GLY A 331 25.65 -14.49 -49.04
C GLY A 331 24.89 -14.37 -47.70
N GLU A 332 25.57 -14.39 -46.55
CA GLU A 332 24.90 -14.37 -45.22
C GLU A 332 24.76 -12.97 -44.61
N ALA A 333 25.57 -12.01 -45.03
CA ALA A 333 25.43 -10.62 -44.63
C ALA A 333 24.11 -10.03 -45.16
N GLU A 334 23.76 -10.29 -46.41
CA GLU A 334 22.51 -9.79 -47.03
C GLU A 334 21.24 -10.33 -46.36
N LYS A 335 21.23 -11.58 -45.89
CA LYS A 335 20.08 -12.15 -45.17
C LYS A 335 19.86 -11.53 -43.79
N ARG A 336 20.94 -11.11 -43.10
CA ARG A 336 20.83 -10.36 -41.84
C ARG A 336 20.47 -8.88 -42.04
N PHE A 337 20.78 -8.32 -43.21
CA PHE A 337 20.37 -6.97 -43.59
C PHE A 337 18.88 -6.89 -43.95
N HIS A 338 18.33 -7.92 -44.60
CA HIS A 338 16.92 -7.93 -45.01
C HIS A 338 15.91 -8.01 -43.84
N VAL A 339 16.20 -8.80 -42.80
CA VAL A 339 15.34 -8.88 -41.60
C VAL A 339 15.35 -7.58 -40.79
N ARG A 340 16.45 -6.81 -40.82
CA ARG A 340 16.55 -5.48 -40.18
C ARG A 340 15.92 -4.34 -40.99
N GLY A 341 15.77 -4.51 -42.30
CA GLY A 341 15.07 -3.55 -43.17
C GLY A 341 13.58 -3.49 -42.84
N GLU A 342 12.95 -4.64 -42.59
CA GLU A 342 11.53 -4.72 -42.26
C GLU A 342 11.23 -4.13 -40.87
N GLU A 343 12.10 -4.36 -39.87
CA GLU A 343 11.97 -3.71 -38.55
C GLU A 343 12.18 -2.18 -38.63
N ARG A 344 13.10 -1.72 -39.50
CA ARG A 344 13.32 -0.29 -39.77
C ARG A 344 12.10 0.36 -40.39
N GLU A 345 11.45 -0.27 -41.37
CA GLU A 345 10.22 0.26 -41.98
C GLU A 345 9.05 0.31 -40.99
N VAL A 346 8.93 -0.66 -40.10
CA VAL A 346 7.89 -0.68 -39.06
C VAL A 346 8.13 0.44 -38.03
N TYR A 347 9.39 0.66 -37.63
CA TYR A 347 9.75 1.77 -36.72
C TYR A 347 9.56 3.15 -37.38
N GLN A 348 9.89 3.26 -38.67
CA GLN A 348 9.73 4.49 -39.46
C GLN A 348 8.26 4.78 -39.78
N ARG A 349 7.40 3.76 -39.94
CA ARG A 349 5.94 3.96 -40.02
C ARG A 349 5.31 4.33 -38.67
N MET A 350 5.85 3.84 -37.56
CA MET A 350 5.32 4.12 -36.21
C MET A 350 5.82 5.45 -35.64
N TYR A 351 6.99 5.94 -36.06
CA TYR A 351 7.65 7.11 -35.44
C TYR A 351 8.35 8.07 -36.42
N GLY A 352 8.30 7.83 -37.74
CA GLY A 352 9.15 8.50 -38.73
C GLY A 352 8.76 9.93 -39.14
N ASP A 353 7.59 10.44 -38.78
CA ASP A 353 7.14 11.78 -39.17
C ASP A 353 7.66 12.91 -38.26
N GLN A 354 8.95 12.90 -37.93
CA GLN A 354 9.61 14.04 -37.25
C GLN A 354 10.90 14.53 -37.90
N PHE A 355 11.21 14.10 -39.13
CA PHE A 355 12.31 14.66 -39.91
C PHE A 355 11.80 15.33 -41.20
N SER A 356 11.79 16.65 -41.21
CA SER A 356 12.01 17.42 -42.45
C SER A 356 12.90 18.63 -42.12
N PRO A 357 14.06 18.78 -42.77
CA PRO A 357 14.98 19.86 -42.48
C PRO A 357 14.75 21.02 -43.44
N HIS A 358 13.66 21.79 -43.31
CA HIS A 358 13.59 23.13 -43.88
C HIS A 358 12.75 24.09 -43.03
N THR A 359 13.34 25.26 -42.82
CA THR A 359 12.77 26.50 -42.28
C THR A 359 11.40 26.82 -42.86
N ASN A 360 10.42 27.10 -41.98
CA ASN A 360 9.58 28.30 -42.11
C ASN A 360 8.82 28.60 -40.80
N SER A 361 8.83 29.88 -40.48
CA SER A 361 8.03 30.59 -39.50
C SER A 361 6.57 30.67 -39.96
N GLU A 362 5.66 30.00 -39.25
CA GLU A 362 4.32 30.46 -38.88
C GLU A 362 3.56 29.29 -38.23
N GLY A 363 2.76 29.62 -37.20
CA GLY A 363 2.31 28.69 -36.19
C GLY A 363 1.34 27.62 -36.68
N ILE A 364 1.63 26.38 -36.30
CA ILE A 364 0.64 25.31 -36.12
C ILE A 364 1.01 24.57 -34.83
N TYR A 365 0.20 24.74 -33.78
CA TYR A 365 0.29 23.97 -32.54
C TYR A 365 -0.23 22.56 -32.81
N ILE A 366 0.65 21.69 -33.30
CA ILE A 366 0.41 20.25 -33.26
C ILE A 366 0.63 19.82 -31.83
N SER A 367 -0.41 19.30 -31.17
CA SER A 367 -0.35 18.61 -29.89
C SER A 367 0.60 17.42 -29.99
N ARG A 368 1.91 17.68 -29.84
CA ARG A 368 2.94 16.66 -29.75
C ARG A 368 2.70 15.87 -28.48
N SER A 369 2.28 14.62 -28.62
CA SER A 369 2.27 13.63 -27.54
C SER A 369 3.60 13.73 -26.79
N LEU A 370 3.53 13.90 -25.47
CA LEU A 370 4.72 13.95 -24.63
C LEU A 370 5.50 12.63 -24.83
N PRO A 371 6.81 12.69 -25.11
CA PRO A 371 7.63 11.50 -25.35
C PRO A 371 7.96 10.72 -24.06
N VAL A 372 7.43 11.18 -22.92
CA VAL A 372 7.54 10.59 -21.58
C VAL A 372 6.11 10.38 -21.08
N ASP A 373 5.92 9.41 -20.18
CA ASP A 373 4.65 9.21 -19.48
C ASP A 373 4.13 10.54 -18.91
N GLU A 374 2.87 10.89 -19.18
CA GLU A 374 2.31 12.20 -18.81
C GLU A 374 2.39 12.44 -17.30
N SER A 375 2.24 11.39 -16.50
CA SER A 375 2.34 11.46 -15.04
C SER A 375 3.75 11.81 -14.55
N GLU A 376 4.78 11.24 -15.17
CA GLU A 376 6.20 11.51 -14.86
C GLU A 376 6.61 12.89 -15.37
N PHE A 377 6.07 13.30 -16.52
CA PHE A 377 6.36 14.61 -17.07
C PHE A 377 5.71 15.72 -16.23
N GLU A 378 4.44 15.60 -15.82
CA GLU A 378 3.74 16.63 -15.04
C GLU A 378 4.31 16.84 -13.63
N THR A 379 4.79 15.77 -13.00
CA THR A 379 5.37 15.81 -11.64
C THR A 379 6.83 16.26 -11.60
N ALA A 380 7.51 16.35 -12.76
CA ALA A 380 8.91 16.70 -12.79
C ALA A 380 9.18 18.20 -12.53
N GLU A 381 10.28 18.45 -11.81
CA GLU A 381 10.79 19.79 -11.50
C GLU A 381 11.20 20.54 -12.78
N THR A 382 11.00 21.86 -12.78
CA THR A 382 11.39 22.74 -13.88
C THR A 382 12.70 23.45 -13.56
N TYR A 383 13.63 23.44 -14.51
CA TYR A 383 14.95 24.03 -14.39
C TYR A 383 15.24 25.02 -15.53
N ASP A 384 15.89 26.13 -15.20
CA ASP A 384 16.24 27.16 -16.17
C ASP A 384 17.59 26.88 -16.82
N LEU A 385 18.55 26.42 -16.02
CA LEU A 385 19.91 26.13 -16.45
C LEU A 385 20.29 24.70 -16.08
N ALA A 386 21.06 24.05 -16.95
CA ALA A 386 21.62 22.73 -16.66
C ALA A 386 23.08 22.64 -17.09
N THR A 387 23.86 21.85 -16.34
CA THR A 387 25.29 21.59 -16.58
C THR A 387 25.56 20.11 -16.39
N LEU A 388 26.32 19.52 -17.30
CA LEU A 388 26.85 18.16 -17.15
C LEU A 388 28.25 18.25 -16.55
N ILE A 389 28.49 17.50 -15.47
CA ILE A 389 29.80 17.41 -14.84
C ILE A 389 30.35 16.00 -15.08
N GLN A 390 31.47 15.87 -15.78
CA GLN A 390 32.08 14.55 -16.01
C GLN A 390 32.60 14.00 -14.68
N LYS A 391 32.05 12.88 -14.20
CA LYS A 391 32.49 12.18 -12.99
C LYS A 391 33.56 11.14 -13.32
N GLU A 392 33.33 10.35 -14.36
CA GLU A 392 34.25 9.30 -14.82
C GLU A 392 34.48 9.44 -16.33
N GLY A 393 35.72 9.20 -16.79
CA GLY A 393 36.12 9.31 -18.19
C GLY A 393 37.41 10.10 -18.36
N LYS A 394 37.65 10.61 -19.59
CA LYS A 394 38.94 11.22 -19.95
C LYS A 394 39.25 12.52 -19.20
N PHE A 395 38.25 13.30 -18.81
CA PHE A 395 38.43 14.61 -18.16
C PHE A 395 37.52 14.78 -16.92
N PRO A 396 37.79 14.06 -15.81
CA PRO A 396 36.97 14.18 -14.60
C PRO A 396 36.95 15.62 -14.08
N GLY A 397 35.77 16.09 -13.67
CA GLY A 397 35.49 17.46 -13.22
C GLY A 397 35.15 18.45 -14.33
N LYS A 398 35.28 18.09 -15.61
CA LYS A 398 34.92 18.98 -16.73
C LYS A 398 33.42 19.29 -16.71
N GLN A 399 33.09 20.57 -16.71
CA GLN A 399 31.71 21.06 -16.72
C GLN A 399 31.31 21.49 -18.13
N VAL A 400 30.17 21.01 -18.61
CA VAL A 400 29.62 21.29 -19.93
C VAL A 400 28.22 21.88 -19.77
N PRO A 401 28.02 23.20 -19.96
CA PRO A 401 26.71 23.82 -19.82
C PRO A 401 25.78 23.45 -20.99
N ILE A 402 24.55 23.06 -20.67
CA ILE A 402 23.49 22.76 -21.64
C ILE A 402 22.79 24.08 -21.98
N ARG A 403 23.24 24.73 -23.07
CA ARG A 403 22.70 26.03 -23.49
C ARG A 403 21.63 25.93 -24.58
N LYS A 404 21.66 24.87 -25.38
CA LYS A 404 20.74 24.68 -26.50
C LYS A 404 19.44 24.01 -26.03
N SER A 405 18.35 24.25 -26.75
CA SER A 405 17.09 23.53 -26.54
C SER A 405 17.23 22.02 -26.77
N GLU A 406 18.21 21.62 -27.57
CA GLU A 406 18.60 20.25 -27.82
C GLU A 406 20.12 20.17 -27.82
N THR A 407 20.69 19.29 -27.00
CA THR A 407 22.13 19.06 -26.87
C THR A 407 22.42 17.60 -27.12
N THR A 408 23.26 17.30 -28.11
CA THR A 408 23.63 15.92 -28.47
C THR A 408 24.91 15.47 -27.78
N LEU A 409 25.00 14.19 -27.41
CA LEU A 409 26.17 13.56 -26.80
C LEU A 409 26.63 12.38 -27.64
N GLY A 410 27.92 12.28 -27.92
CA GLY A 410 28.47 11.20 -28.73
C GLY A 410 29.95 11.36 -29.03
N ASN A 411 30.55 10.35 -29.65
CA ASN A 411 31.97 10.35 -30.03
C ASN A 411 32.22 10.94 -31.44
N GLY A 412 31.16 11.40 -32.13
CA GLY A 412 31.26 12.03 -33.44
C GLY A 412 31.47 13.53 -33.35
N GLU A 413 32.13 14.11 -34.35
CA GLU A 413 32.36 15.56 -34.47
C GLU A 413 31.07 16.39 -34.59
N LEU A 414 29.96 15.74 -34.96
CA LEU A 414 28.64 16.35 -35.05
C LEU A 414 27.90 16.44 -33.70
N SER A 415 28.48 15.88 -32.61
CA SER A 415 27.88 15.95 -31.28
C SER A 415 28.26 17.25 -30.56
N ASP A 416 27.29 17.91 -29.93
CA ASP A 416 27.55 19.12 -29.13
C ASP A 416 28.47 18.84 -27.93
N VAL A 417 28.29 17.68 -27.32
CA VAL A 417 29.14 17.16 -26.25
C VAL A 417 29.93 15.98 -26.80
N MET A 418 31.17 16.25 -27.18
CA MET A 418 32.10 15.23 -27.64
C MET A 418 32.57 14.37 -26.46
N VAL A 419 32.21 13.09 -26.51
CA VAL A 419 32.58 12.08 -25.51
C VAL A 419 33.70 11.24 -26.08
N SER A 420 34.93 11.44 -25.60
CA SER A 420 36.11 10.70 -26.03
C SER A 420 36.17 9.29 -25.42
N ASP A 421 35.26 8.42 -25.87
CA ASP A 421 35.16 7.03 -25.44
C ASP A 421 34.86 6.12 -26.66
N PRO A 422 35.71 5.12 -26.96
CA PRO A 422 35.49 4.19 -28.06
C PRO A 422 34.17 3.41 -27.98
N GLY A 423 33.62 3.21 -26.78
CA GLY A 423 32.35 2.54 -26.56
C GLY A 423 31.11 3.41 -26.80
N VAL A 424 31.29 4.67 -27.18
CA VAL A 424 30.21 5.63 -27.41
C VAL A 424 30.02 5.83 -28.91
N SER A 425 28.80 5.58 -29.40
CA SER A 425 28.40 5.83 -30.80
C SER A 425 28.56 7.30 -31.21
N LYS A 426 28.64 7.56 -32.53
CA LYS A 426 28.85 8.91 -33.08
C LYS A 426 27.80 9.93 -32.63
N LEU A 427 26.53 9.50 -32.58
CA LEU A 427 25.40 10.18 -31.97
C LEU A 427 24.78 9.17 -31.00
N HIS A 428 25.05 9.32 -29.70
CA HIS A 428 24.72 8.29 -28.72
C HIS A 428 23.43 8.64 -27.96
N ALA A 429 23.35 9.87 -27.47
CA ALA A 429 22.20 10.35 -26.71
C ALA A 429 21.93 11.82 -27.04
N ARG A 430 20.74 12.30 -26.67
CA ARG A 430 20.43 13.73 -26.67
C ARG A 430 19.65 14.12 -25.44
N ILE A 431 19.85 15.36 -25.00
CA ILE A 431 19.08 16.00 -23.94
C ILE A 431 18.29 17.13 -24.57
N ARG A 432 16.97 17.13 -24.39
CA ARG A 432 16.06 18.16 -24.91
C ARG A 432 15.36 18.88 -23.77
N LYS A 433 15.32 20.22 -23.84
CA LYS A 433 14.54 21.06 -22.94
C LYS A 433 13.10 21.21 -23.48
N ILE A 434 12.11 20.72 -22.73
CA ILE A 434 10.68 20.78 -23.08
C ILE A 434 9.93 21.34 -21.88
N LYS A 435 9.22 22.48 -22.01
CA LYS A 435 8.51 23.16 -20.91
C LYS A 435 9.36 23.27 -19.62
N ASN A 436 10.61 23.73 -19.76
CA ASN A 436 11.62 23.83 -18.70
C ASN A 436 12.01 22.52 -18.00
N ARG A 437 11.71 21.37 -18.60
CA ARG A 437 12.18 20.04 -18.13
C ARG A 437 13.22 19.49 -19.09
N PHE A 438 14.25 18.85 -18.57
CA PHE A 438 15.28 18.23 -19.39
C PHE A 438 14.96 16.75 -19.57
N VAL A 439 14.87 16.29 -20.82
CA VAL A 439 14.52 14.91 -21.15
C VAL A 439 15.69 14.27 -21.90
N LEU A 440 16.16 13.13 -21.41
CA LEU A 440 17.21 12.31 -22.01
C LEU A 440 16.60 11.29 -22.98
N TYR A 441 17.21 11.19 -24.17
CA TYR A 441 16.87 10.22 -25.20
C TYR A 441 18.11 9.43 -25.57
N ASP A 442 17.96 8.12 -25.72
CA ASP A 442 18.94 7.30 -26.42
C ASP A 442 18.71 7.42 -27.93
N LEU A 443 19.78 7.60 -28.71
CA LEU A 443 19.73 7.72 -30.17
C LEU A 443 20.10 6.39 -30.84
N ILE A 444 19.60 5.27 -30.29
CA ILE A 444 19.89 3.90 -30.76
C ILE A 444 21.40 3.66 -30.73
N SER A 445 21.99 3.91 -29.56
CA SER A 445 23.42 3.73 -29.38
C SER A 445 23.79 2.24 -29.26
N ASP A 446 25.01 1.89 -29.71
CA ASP A 446 25.49 0.50 -29.70
C ASP A 446 25.61 -0.06 -28.27
N GLY A 447 26.04 0.80 -27.32
CA GLY A 447 26.16 0.45 -25.89
C GLY A 447 24.86 0.66 -25.09
N GLY A 448 23.97 1.53 -25.56
CA GLY A 448 22.84 2.03 -24.79
C GLY A 448 23.22 3.12 -23.79
N THR A 449 22.26 4.01 -23.55
CA THR A 449 22.35 5.04 -22.50
C THR A 449 21.85 4.50 -21.16
N TYR A 450 22.55 4.82 -20.06
CA TYR A 450 22.15 4.44 -18.70
C TYR A 450 21.90 5.69 -17.85
N LEU A 451 20.87 5.64 -17.02
CA LEU A 451 20.50 6.66 -16.04
C LEU A 451 20.48 6.02 -14.65
N ASN A 452 21.28 6.52 -13.71
CA ASN A 452 21.45 5.99 -12.35
C ASN A 452 21.68 4.47 -12.32
N GLY A 453 22.53 3.98 -13.22
CA GLY A 453 22.88 2.56 -13.36
C GLY A 453 21.84 1.68 -14.08
N LYS A 454 20.71 2.25 -14.53
CA LYS A 454 19.66 1.52 -15.27
C LYS A 454 19.64 1.94 -16.74
N LYS A 455 19.63 0.98 -17.67
CA LYS A 455 19.54 1.26 -19.11
C LYS A 455 18.17 1.89 -19.44
N ILE A 456 18.17 3.01 -20.15
CA ILE A 456 16.93 3.64 -20.60
C ILE A 456 16.47 2.98 -21.91
N LEU A 457 15.19 2.63 -21.98
CA LEU A 457 14.54 2.08 -23.19
C LEU A 457 13.54 3.06 -23.82
N ARG A 458 13.18 4.10 -23.07
CA ARG A 458 12.27 5.18 -23.45
C ARG A 458 12.86 6.50 -22.94
N PRO A 459 12.46 7.65 -23.49
CA PRO A 459 12.91 8.94 -22.99
C PRO A 459 12.58 9.12 -21.50
N ARG A 460 13.49 9.73 -20.75
CA ARG A 460 13.36 9.93 -19.29
C ARG A 460 13.60 11.38 -18.91
N VAL A 461 12.84 11.90 -17.95
CA VAL A 461 13.12 13.22 -17.38
C VAL A 461 14.36 13.13 -16.48
N LEU A 462 15.21 14.15 -16.54
CA LEU A 462 16.39 14.29 -15.70
C LEU A 462 16.09 15.16 -14.49
N TYR A 463 16.54 14.71 -13.32
CA TYR A 463 16.49 15.44 -12.05
C TYR A 463 17.89 15.87 -11.61
N ASP A 464 17.98 16.92 -10.79
CA ASP A 464 19.28 17.36 -10.25
C ASP A 464 20.00 16.19 -9.55
N PHE A 465 21.30 16.06 -9.83
CA PHE A 465 22.20 14.96 -9.42
C PHE A 465 22.06 13.61 -10.14
N ASP A 466 21.24 13.49 -11.19
CA ASP A 466 21.18 12.25 -11.96
C ASP A 466 22.51 11.88 -12.62
N GLU A 467 22.87 10.59 -12.58
CA GLU A 467 24.07 10.05 -13.23
C GLU A 467 23.73 9.45 -14.60
N ILE A 468 24.30 10.02 -15.66
CA ILE A 468 24.15 9.58 -17.04
C ILE A 468 25.43 8.85 -17.45
N SER A 469 25.34 7.55 -17.76
CA SER A 469 26.47 6.75 -18.23
C SER A 469 26.34 6.44 -19.72
N LEU A 470 27.43 6.72 -20.45
CA LEU A 470 27.60 6.44 -21.88
C LEU A 470 28.90 5.66 -22.04
N GLY A 471 28.83 4.36 -22.31
CA GLY A 471 30.02 3.50 -22.34
C GLY A 471 30.73 3.46 -20.98
N LYS A 472 31.99 3.88 -20.92
CA LYS A 472 32.80 4.00 -19.68
C LYS A 472 32.80 5.43 -19.12
N THR A 473 32.11 6.36 -19.76
CA THR A 473 32.04 7.75 -19.33
C THR A 473 30.77 8.01 -18.53
N VAL A 474 30.90 8.66 -17.37
CA VAL A 474 29.77 9.01 -16.49
C VAL A 474 29.72 10.53 -16.31
N TYR A 475 28.54 11.10 -16.53
CA TYR A 475 28.23 12.51 -16.27
C TYR A 475 27.21 12.63 -15.14
N VAL A 476 27.39 13.61 -14.26
CA VAL A 476 26.37 14.03 -13.29
C VAL A 476 25.63 15.23 -13.87
N PHE A 477 24.32 15.14 -13.96
CA PHE A 477 23.45 16.21 -14.37
C PHE A 477 23.21 17.16 -13.18
N ARG A 478 23.48 18.44 -13.38
CA ARG A 478 23.28 19.49 -12.38
C ARG A 478 22.34 20.54 -12.94
N ALA A 479 21.21 20.75 -12.29
CA ALA A 479 20.21 21.71 -12.72
C ALA A 479 20.04 22.85 -11.70
N ARG A 480 19.64 24.04 -12.17
CA ARG A 480 19.42 25.25 -11.37
C ARG A 480 18.18 26.00 -11.84
#